data_AF-A0A0G2A2X7-F1
#
_entry.id   AF-A0A0G2A2X7-F1
#
_cell.length_a   1.000
_cell.length_b   1.000
_cell.length_c   1.000
_cell.angle_alpha   90.00
_cell.angle_beta   90.00
_cell.angle_gamma   90.00
#
_symmetry.space_group_name_H-M   'P 1'
#
loop_
_entity.id
_entity.type
_entity.pdbx_description
1 polymer ?
#
loop_
_entity_poly.entity_id
_entity_poly.type
_entity_poly.pdbx_seq_one_letter_code
_entity_poly.pdbx_strand_id
1 'polypeptide(L)'
;ARKRGLGIVKDLRGHGVGAAVHENPNIPNFGTAGDGEILPEGSVVALEPIFAEGSGAMVTDADGFTYRTRDGSRAAHFEHTVLLAKDGLEILTQIAGK
;
A
#
# COMPACT_ATOMS: atom_id res chain seq x y z
N ALA A 1 10.63 3.08 6.18
CA ALA A 1 11.56 2.45 5.22
C ALA A 1 12.97 3.07 5.23
N ARG A 2 13.22 4.23 4.60
CA ARG A 2 14.59 4.76 4.35
C ARG A 2 15.51 4.87 5.56
N LYS A 3 15.04 5.42 6.70
CA LYS A 3 15.82 5.52 7.95
C LYS A 3 16.25 4.16 8.52
N ARG A 4 15.58 3.08 8.12
CA ARG A 4 15.89 1.70 8.52
C ARG A 4 16.63 0.92 7.42
N GLY A 5 17.02 1.57 6.32
CA GLY A 5 17.74 0.93 5.21
C GLY A 5 16.88 0.03 4.32
N LEU A 6 15.55 0.03 4.48
CA LEU A 6 14.65 -0.81 3.68
C LEU A 6 14.33 -0.18 2.32
N GLY A 7 14.33 -1.00 1.28
CA GLY A 7 13.79 -0.67 -0.04
C GLY A 7 12.27 -0.57 -0.02
N ILE A 8 11.74 0.23 -0.95
CA ILE A 8 10.29 0.41 -1.14
C ILE A 8 9.91 -0.23 -2.46
N VAL A 9 8.95 -1.15 -2.45
CA VAL A 9 8.40 -1.74 -3.66
C VAL A 9 7.52 -0.68 -4.35
N LYS A 10 7.79 -0.41 -5.63
CA LYS A 10 7.09 0.65 -6.39
C LYS A 10 6.10 0.10 -7.41
N ASP A 11 6.24 -1.16 -7.76
CA ASP A 11 5.41 -1.87 -8.73
C ASP A 11 3.98 -2.06 -8.22
N LEU A 12 3.84 -2.22 -6.90
CA LEU A 12 2.60 -2.43 -6.16
C LEU A 12 2.26 -1.21 -5.29
N ARG A 13 0.97 -1.00 -5.05
CA ARG A 13 0.41 0.25 -4.50
C ARG A 13 -0.98 -0.02 -3.95
N GLY A 14 -1.38 0.82 -3.00
CA GLY A 14 -2.77 0.88 -2.54
C GLY A 14 -3.70 1.39 -3.61
N HIS A 15 -4.99 1.31 -3.29
CA HIS A 15 -6.06 1.59 -4.22
C HIS A 15 -7.33 2.07 -3.50
N GLY A 16 -8.26 2.68 -4.25
CA GLY A 16 -9.64 2.79 -3.79
C GLY A 16 -10.28 1.40 -3.71
N VAL A 17 -11.19 1.20 -2.76
CA VAL A 17 -11.89 -0.07 -2.56
C VAL A 17 -13.28 0.16 -1.97
N GLY A 18 -14.24 -0.68 -2.32
CA GLY A 18 -15.57 -0.66 -1.72
C GLY A 18 -16.65 -1.06 -2.72
N ALA A 19 -16.80 -0.28 -3.80
CA ALA A 19 -17.73 -0.64 -4.88
C ALA A 19 -17.12 -1.70 -5.82
N ALA A 20 -15.81 -1.58 -6.09
CA ALA A 20 -15.00 -2.62 -6.72
C ALA A 20 -13.86 -3.09 -5.80
N VAL A 21 -13.27 -4.24 -6.13
CA VAL A 21 -12.10 -4.78 -5.42
C VAL A 21 -10.90 -3.85 -5.56
N HIS A 22 -10.67 -3.32 -6.76
CA HIS A 22 -9.69 -2.28 -7.02
C HIS A 22 -10.35 -1.18 -7.84
N GLU A 23 -10.30 0.05 -7.35
CA GLU A 23 -10.78 1.25 -8.03
C GLU A 23 -9.83 2.42 -7.80
N ASN A 24 -10.08 3.54 -8.49
CA ASN A 24 -9.31 4.75 -8.25
C ASN A 24 -9.55 5.27 -6.82
N PRO A 25 -8.56 5.93 -6.22
CA PRO A 25 -7.26 6.29 -6.80
C PRO A 25 -6.18 5.22 -6.56
N ASN A 26 -5.13 5.26 -7.38
CA ASN A 26 -3.89 4.54 -7.10
C ASN A 26 -3.10 5.28 -6.01
N ILE A 27 -2.66 4.59 -4.95
CA ILE A 27 -1.97 5.18 -3.79
C ILE A 27 -0.56 4.60 -3.65
N PRO A 28 0.47 5.29 -4.18
CA PRO A 28 1.85 4.79 -4.12
C PRO A 28 2.38 4.69 -2.68
N ASN A 29 3.20 3.67 -2.44
CA ASN A 29 3.92 3.47 -1.17
C ASN A 29 5.12 4.43 -0.96
N PHE A 30 5.23 5.45 -1.80
CA PHE A 30 6.29 6.44 -1.81
C PHE A 30 5.73 7.80 -2.24
N GLY A 31 6.34 8.88 -1.76
CA GLY A 31 5.95 10.23 -2.11
C GLY A 31 6.54 11.23 -1.12
N THR A 32 6.12 12.48 -1.26
CA THR A 32 6.37 13.55 -0.27
C THR A 32 5.06 13.85 0.44
N ALA A 33 5.12 14.12 1.74
CA ALA A 33 3.92 14.54 2.47
C ALA A 33 3.36 15.83 1.85
N GLY A 34 2.06 15.82 1.55
CA GLY A 34 1.37 16.93 0.87
C GLY A 34 1.23 16.77 -0.65
N ASP A 35 1.91 15.78 -1.26
CA ASP A 35 1.72 15.44 -2.67
C ASP A 35 0.61 14.39 -2.84
N GLY A 36 -0.01 14.37 -4.02
CA GLY A 36 -1.02 13.37 -4.39
C GLY A 36 -2.42 13.96 -4.58
N GLU A 37 -3.39 13.09 -4.82
CA GLU A 37 -4.79 13.49 -4.99
C GLU A 37 -5.42 13.85 -3.63
N ILE A 38 -6.28 14.87 -3.63
CA ILE A 38 -7.12 15.17 -2.47
C ILE A 38 -8.26 14.16 -2.47
N LEU A 39 -8.32 13.34 -1.43
CA LEU A 39 -9.37 12.34 -1.24
C LEU A 39 -10.61 13.02 -0.65
N PRO A 40 -11.80 12.91 -1.29
CA PRO A 40 -13.03 13.45 -0.73
C PRO A 40 -13.49 12.68 0.51
N GLU A 41 -14.30 13.34 1.35
CA GLU A 41 -15.05 12.69 2.42
C GLU A 41 -15.87 11.51 1.88
N GLY A 42 -15.85 10.39 2.60
CA GLY A 42 -16.48 9.13 2.20
C GLY A 42 -15.59 8.20 1.36
N SER A 43 -14.39 8.63 0.97
CA SER A 43 -13.44 7.76 0.27
C SER A 43 -13.05 6.56 1.13
N VAL A 44 -13.00 5.38 0.52
CA VAL A 44 -12.51 4.17 1.16
C VAL A 44 -11.31 3.66 0.37
N VAL A 45 -10.18 3.49 1.06
CA VAL A 45 -8.90 3.20 0.43
C VAL A 45 -8.13 2.11 1.16
N ALA A 46 -7.42 1.28 0.42
CA ALA A 46 -6.41 0.36 0.92
C ALA A 46 -5.06 1.08 1.03
N LEU A 47 -4.47 1.08 2.23
CA LEU A 47 -3.11 1.52 2.47
C LEU A 47 -2.25 0.28 2.76
N GLU A 48 -1.40 -0.08 1.80
CA GLU A 48 -0.70 -1.37 1.73
C GLU A 48 0.82 -1.23 1.49
N PRO A 49 1.59 -0.69 2.46
CA PRO A 49 3.03 -0.57 2.33
C PRO A 49 3.73 -1.92 2.18
N ILE A 50 4.53 -2.05 1.13
CA ILE A 50 5.40 -3.20 0.88
C ILE A 50 6.86 -2.74 0.91
N PHE A 51 7.65 -3.33 1.82
CA PHE A 51 9.07 -3.02 1.99
C PHE A 51 9.93 -4.27 1.83
N ALA A 52 11.15 -4.10 1.32
CA ALA A 52 12.13 -5.17 1.17
C ALA A 52 13.43 -4.85 1.94
N GLU A 53 14.15 -5.88 2.38
CA GLU A 53 15.49 -5.71 2.96
C GLU A 53 16.50 -5.22 1.90
N GLY A 54 16.29 -5.59 0.63
CA GLY A 54 17.06 -5.12 -0.50
C GLY A 54 16.48 -3.85 -1.15
N SER A 55 16.61 -3.74 -2.47
CA SER A 55 16.27 -2.51 -3.21
C SER A 55 14.76 -2.22 -3.33
N GLY A 56 13.91 -3.23 -3.17
CA GLY A 56 12.48 -3.17 -3.48
C GLY A 56 12.17 -3.37 -4.97
N ALA A 57 13.16 -3.64 -5.82
CA ALA A 57 12.92 -4.01 -7.21
C ALA A 57 12.30 -5.40 -7.28
N MET A 58 11.21 -5.54 -8.05
CA MET A 58 10.47 -6.79 -8.17
C MET A 58 10.66 -7.44 -9.54
N VAL A 59 10.39 -8.74 -9.60
CA VAL A 59 10.17 -9.51 -10.82
C VAL A 59 8.87 -10.30 -10.66
N THR A 60 8.14 -10.49 -11.75
CA THR A 60 6.97 -11.37 -11.79
C THR A 60 7.40 -12.75 -12.27
N ASP A 61 6.96 -13.78 -11.55
CA ASP A 61 7.29 -15.16 -11.89
C ASP A 61 6.49 -15.65 -13.12
N ALA A 62 6.87 -16.83 -13.62
CA ALA A 62 6.26 -17.41 -14.81
C ALA A 62 4.76 -17.74 -14.64
N ASP A 63 4.26 -17.76 -13.40
CA ASP A 63 2.83 -17.92 -13.12
C ASP A 63 1.99 -16.66 -13.46
N GLY A 64 2.64 -15.52 -13.69
CA GLY A 64 2.00 -14.25 -14.00
C GLY A 64 1.39 -13.52 -12.79
N PHE A 65 1.55 -14.05 -11.58
CA PHE A 65 0.94 -13.49 -10.36
C PHE A 65 1.96 -13.23 -9.24
N THR A 66 2.93 -14.12 -9.05
CA THR A 66 3.86 -14.02 -7.92
C THR A 66 4.87 -12.91 -8.16
N TYR A 67 4.88 -11.91 -7.29
CA TYR A 67 5.91 -10.88 -7.24
C TYR A 67 7.02 -11.30 -6.26
N ARG A 68 8.24 -11.40 -6.75
CA ARG A 68 9.44 -11.71 -5.96
C ARG A 68 10.41 -10.55 -5.98
N THR A 69 11.11 -10.32 -4.87
CA THR A 69 12.25 -9.40 -4.87
C THR A 69 13.31 -9.90 -5.85
N ARG A 70 13.82 -9.01 -6.70
CA ARG A 70 14.80 -9.34 -7.74
C ARG A 70 16.12 -9.86 -7.17
N ASP A 71 16.46 -9.42 -5.97
CA ASP A 71 17.67 -9.83 -5.24
C ASP A 71 17.44 -11.02 -4.29
N GLY A 72 16.22 -11.57 -4.22
CA GLY A 72 15.86 -12.69 -3.35
C GLY A 72 15.77 -12.33 -1.86
N SER A 73 15.90 -11.04 -1.50
CA SER A 73 15.77 -10.58 -0.12
C SER A 73 14.34 -10.72 0.41
N ARG A 74 14.16 -10.72 1.73
CA ARG A 74 12.80 -10.78 2.31
C ARG A 74 12.06 -9.48 2.07
N ALA A 75 10.75 -9.61 1.88
CA ALA A 75 9.82 -8.50 1.87
C ALA A 75 8.77 -8.70 2.97
N ALA A 76 8.22 -7.59 3.44
CA ALA A 76 7.10 -7.55 4.35
C ALA A 76 6.02 -6.62 3.79
N HIS A 77 4.77 -7.05 3.98
CA HIS A 77 3.58 -6.34 3.56
C HIS A 77 2.63 -6.25 4.75
N PHE A 78 1.94 -5.12 4.88
CA PHE A 78 0.83 -4.95 5.80
C PHE A 78 -0.20 -4.02 5.17
N GLU A 79 -1.48 -4.24 5.46
CA GLU A 79 -2.57 -3.50 4.84
C GLU A 79 -3.66 -3.14 5.85
N HIS A 80 -4.22 -1.95 5.68
CA HIS A 80 -5.53 -1.61 6.24
C HIS A 80 -6.43 -0.95 5.20
N THR A 81 -7.73 -1.21 5.33
CA THR A 81 -8.78 -0.44 4.65
C THR A 81 -9.21 0.70 5.55
N VAL A 82 -9.17 1.92 5.02
CA VAL A 82 -9.42 3.16 5.74
C VAL A 82 -10.56 3.92 5.08
N LEU A 83 -11.55 4.32 5.89
CA LEU A 83 -12.60 5.25 5.51
C LEU A 83 -12.18 6.67 5.91
N LEU A 84 -12.26 7.61 4.98
CA LEU A 84 -12.15 9.04 5.26
C LEU A 84 -13.51 9.56 5.70
N ALA A 85 -13.67 9.78 7.00
CA ALA A 85 -14.90 10.31 7.58
C ALA A 85 -14.86 11.85 7.62
N LYS A 86 -16.02 12.47 7.84
CA LYS A 86 -16.15 13.93 7.96
C LYS A 86 -15.13 14.56 8.92
N ASP A 87 -14.97 13.94 10.09
CA ASP A 87 -14.17 14.46 11.19
C ASP A 87 -12.92 13.60 11.49
N GLY A 88 -12.39 12.90 10.47
CA GLY A 88 -11.17 12.11 10.62
C GLY A 88 -11.10 10.90 9.70
N LEU A 89 -10.56 9.79 10.22
CA LEU A 89 -10.49 8.52 9.52
C LEU A 89 -10.90 7.37 10.44
N GLU A 90 -11.40 6.29 9.84
CA GLU A 90 -11.74 5.05 10.51
C GLU A 90 -10.97 3.88 9.87
N ILE A 91 -10.36 3.03 10.70
CA ILE A 91 -9.65 1.82 10.24
C ILE A 91 -10.64 0.65 10.27
N LEU A 92 -11.19 0.32 9.11
CA LEU A 92 -12.28 -0.65 8.98
C LEU A 92 -11.83 -2.11 9.24
N THR A 93 -10.55 -2.39 9.03
CA THR A 93 -9.98 -3.74 9.20
C THR A 93 -9.13 -3.88 10.46
N GLN A 94 -9.36 -3.02 11.45
CA GLN A 94 -8.70 -3.13 12.75
C GLN A 94 -9.14 -4.40 13.47
N ILE A 95 -8.19 -5.09 14.11
CA ILE A 95 -8.48 -6.28 14.91
C ILE A 95 -9.07 -5.84 16.25
N ALA A 96 -10.27 -6.30 16.58
CA ALA A 96 -10.93 -5.96 17.83
C ALA A 96 -10.03 -6.23 19.06
N GLY A 97 -9.89 -5.22 19.93
CA GLY A 97 -9.06 -5.31 21.14
C GLY A 97 -7.57 -5.07 20.94
N LYS A 98 -7.14 -4.60 19.75
CA LYS A 98 -5.79 -4.09 19.49
C LYS A 98 -5.83 -2.68 18.94
#